data_AF-A0A7X8ZB18-F1
#
_entry.id   AF-A0A7X8ZB18-F1
#
_cell.length_a   1.000
_cell.length_b   1.000
_cell.length_c   1.000
_cell.angle_alpha   90.00
_cell.angle_beta   90.00
_cell.angle_gamma   90.00
#
_symmetry.space_group_name_H-M   'P 1'
#
loop_
_entity.id
_entity.type
_entity.pdbx_description
1 polymer ?
#
loop_
_entity_poly.entity_id
_entity_poly.type
_entity_poly.pdbx_seq_one_letter_code
_entity_poly.pdbx_strand_id
1 'polypeptide(L)'
;MMIFDFLFKKVKQKNQKDKFEDTSDIDYSLLSKESRKRSDYYYSIHQQKLKNIDITNVDRSKIKPRKLSSIELNFLKYLNNRNVDNLVVAGYWTHEYNINYKEVIPQFICQGLLEICDSRDLSSLKVVELKDILLTKNLPRSGKKNELIQRIRENFSPDELTQYFKDNEKYYRLTPKGKEAIKNIKPSATMNLELEDKCYKLILAGKFNEAYKKIAKYESQKPIQRGLGIDWRKAAINGLHKLNAINYIDHLNLTQDLPVSLLKHQKQINAAVILGDMLGVSYDKICKMFLRITNIDVDKEVLFMCIHTNYNYLSSKKDLLSYLEDGVEKYQILTADDSHTCPKCARMHDKIFKVREAEYGISFPPFCDKCRCTTVPYFEE
;
A
#
# COMPACT_ATOMS: atom_id res chain seq x y z
N MET A 1 -1.87 25.64 -24.24
CA MET A 1 -1.88 25.67 -25.71
C MET A 1 -0.68 24.96 -26.35
N MET A 2 0.57 25.44 -26.18
CA MET A 2 1.76 24.89 -26.90
C MET A 2 1.98 23.36 -26.81
N ILE A 3 1.71 22.72 -25.66
CA ILE A 3 1.90 21.26 -25.49
C ILE A 3 0.83 20.46 -26.25
N PHE A 4 -0.42 20.93 -26.23
CA PHE A 4 -1.54 20.27 -26.92
C PHE A 4 -1.31 20.28 -28.44
N ASP A 5 -0.81 21.39 -28.98
CA ASP A 5 -0.50 21.52 -30.41
C ASP A 5 0.70 20.65 -30.83
N PHE A 6 1.68 20.44 -29.95
CA PHE A 6 2.83 19.57 -30.21
C PHE A 6 2.44 18.09 -30.28
N LEU A 7 1.59 17.60 -29.36
CA LEU A 7 1.14 16.20 -29.34
C LEU A 7 0.34 15.86 -30.61
N PHE A 8 -0.60 16.71 -31.00
CA PHE A 8 -1.46 16.47 -32.17
C PHE A 8 -0.71 16.43 -33.51
N LYS A 9 0.34 17.25 -33.68
CA LYS A 9 1.19 17.22 -34.89
C LYS A 9 1.91 15.89 -35.06
N LYS A 10 2.28 15.24 -33.95
CA LYS A 10 3.00 13.97 -33.95
C LYS A 10 2.08 12.78 -34.27
N VAL A 11 0.80 12.85 -33.89
CA VAL A 11 -0.19 11.79 -34.12
C VAL A 11 -0.66 11.75 -35.58
N LYS A 12 -0.84 12.91 -36.24
CA LYS A 12 -1.15 12.94 -37.69
C LYS A 12 -0.11 12.22 -38.56
N GLN A 13 1.10 11.99 -38.05
CA GLN A 13 2.16 11.26 -38.74
C GLN A 13 2.16 9.74 -38.45
N LYS A 14 1.36 9.24 -37.49
CA LYS A 14 1.49 7.88 -36.93
C LYS A 14 0.22 7.01 -37.02
N ASN A 15 -0.76 7.38 -37.85
CA ASN A 15 -1.98 6.58 -38.06
C ASN A 15 -1.68 5.30 -38.87
N GLN A 16 -0.99 4.33 -38.26
CA GLN A 16 -1.15 2.92 -38.59
C GLN A 16 -2.28 2.39 -37.70
N LYS A 17 -3.36 1.88 -38.32
CA LYS A 17 -4.42 1.16 -37.60
C LYS A 17 -3.81 -0.10 -37.00
N ASP A 18 -3.46 -0.07 -35.72
CA ASP A 18 -3.16 -1.30 -34.98
C ASP A 18 -4.45 -2.13 -34.96
N LYS A 19 -4.42 -3.31 -35.61
CA LYS A 19 -5.52 -4.27 -35.53
C LYS A 19 -5.54 -4.82 -34.11
N PHE A 20 -6.67 -4.68 -33.41
CA PHE A 20 -6.90 -5.40 -32.17
C PHE A 20 -6.72 -6.90 -32.43
N GLU A 21 -5.93 -7.58 -31.60
CA GLU A 21 -5.75 -9.02 -31.68
C GLU A 21 -7.09 -9.73 -31.49
N ASP A 22 -7.39 -10.71 -32.35
CA ASP A 22 -8.58 -11.53 -32.25
C ASP A 22 -8.50 -12.39 -30.98
N THR A 23 -9.34 -12.08 -30.00
CA THR A 23 -9.36 -12.77 -28.71
C THR A 23 -10.24 -14.02 -28.71
N SER A 24 -10.85 -14.39 -29.83
CA SER A 24 -11.74 -15.57 -29.92
C SER A 24 -11.01 -16.89 -29.66
N ASP A 25 -9.68 -16.94 -29.88
CA ASP A 25 -8.83 -18.10 -29.62
C ASP A 25 -8.28 -18.18 -28.19
N ILE A 26 -8.66 -17.26 -27.29
CA ILE A 26 -8.19 -17.28 -25.89
C ILE A 26 -8.95 -18.36 -25.10
N ASP A 27 -8.28 -19.47 -24.81
CA ASP A 27 -8.81 -20.48 -23.88
C ASP A 27 -8.76 -19.96 -22.43
N TYR A 28 -9.87 -19.38 -21.97
CA TYR A 28 -10.03 -18.89 -20.61
C TYR A 28 -9.86 -19.97 -19.53
N SER A 29 -9.94 -21.27 -19.86
CA SER A 29 -9.66 -22.35 -18.92
C SER A 29 -8.17 -22.43 -18.56
N LEU A 30 -7.27 -22.02 -19.46
CA LEU A 30 -5.83 -21.96 -19.24
C LEU A 30 -5.44 -20.85 -18.25
N LEU A 31 -6.17 -19.73 -18.22
CA LEU A 31 -5.95 -18.65 -17.25
C LEU A 31 -6.00 -19.16 -15.81
N SER A 32 -6.92 -20.10 -15.53
CA SER A 32 -7.03 -20.72 -14.20
C SER A 32 -5.82 -21.60 -13.87
N LYS A 33 -5.23 -22.25 -14.88
CA LYS A 33 -4.07 -23.14 -14.74
C LYS A 33 -2.79 -22.32 -14.56
N GLU A 34 -2.62 -21.25 -15.33
CA GLU A 34 -1.50 -20.32 -15.22
C GLU A 34 -1.54 -19.53 -13.91
N SER A 35 -2.72 -19.05 -13.51
CA SER A 35 -2.90 -18.39 -12.21
C SER A 35 -2.55 -19.33 -11.06
N ARG A 36 -2.96 -20.61 -11.14
CA ARG A 36 -2.58 -21.65 -10.16
C ARG A 36 -1.08 -21.88 -10.14
N LYS A 37 -0.45 -22.13 -11.30
CA LYS A 37 1.02 -22.29 -11.40
C LYS A 37 1.78 -21.10 -10.80
N ARG A 38 1.33 -19.88 -11.08
CA ARG A 38 1.91 -18.66 -10.53
C ARG A 38 1.74 -18.60 -9.00
N SER A 39 0.56 -18.95 -8.48
CA SER A 39 0.30 -19.03 -7.05
C SER A 39 1.21 -20.07 -6.37
N ASP A 40 1.30 -21.28 -6.94
CA ASP A 40 2.13 -22.38 -6.43
C ASP A 40 3.62 -22.01 -6.44
N TYR A 41 4.08 -21.34 -7.50
CA TYR A 41 5.44 -20.82 -7.59
C TYR A 41 5.75 -19.84 -6.44
N TYR A 42 4.90 -18.85 -6.19
CA TYR A 42 5.12 -17.92 -5.08
C TYR A 42 5.02 -18.58 -3.71
N TYR A 43 4.05 -19.49 -3.53
CA TYR A 43 3.96 -20.29 -2.32
C TYR A 43 5.26 -21.07 -2.09
N SER A 44 5.84 -21.69 -3.13
CA SER A 44 7.10 -22.43 -3.02
C SER A 44 8.27 -21.54 -2.60
N ILE A 45 8.39 -20.33 -3.17
CA ILE A 45 9.40 -19.33 -2.76
C ILE A 45 9.25 -18.99 -1.28
N HIS A 46 8.02 -18.76 -0.84
CA HIS A 46 7.72 -18.44 0.56
C HIS A 46 8.12 -19.58 1.49
N GLN A 47 7.75 -20.82 1.16
CA GLN A 47 8.11 -22.00 1.94
C GLN A 47 9.63 -22.22 1.98
N GLN A 48 10.33 -22.02 0.87
CA GLN A 48 11.80 -22.12 0.83
C GLN A 48 12.47 -21.10 1.75
N LYS A 49 12.00 -19.84 1.75
CA LYS A 49 12.54 -18.82 2.67
C LYS A 49 12.32 -19.17 4.15
N LEU A 50 11.21 -19.82 4.49
CA LEU A 50 10.94 -20.28 5.85
C LEU A 50 11.84 -21.46 6.24
N LYS A 51 11.99 -22.46 5.36
CA LYS A 51 12.88 -23.62 5.59
C LYS A 51 14.35 -23.23 5.79
N ASN A 52 14.77 -22.11 5.22
CA ASN A 52 16.15 -21.62 5.33
C ASN A 52 16.46 -20.86 6.63
N ILE A 53 15.50 -20.78 7.56
CA ILE A 53 15.70 -20.16 8.87
C ILE A 53 16.34 -21.19 9.81
N ASP A 54 17.58 -20.95 10.23
CA ASP A 54 18.19 -21.67 11.36
C ASP A 54 18.34 -20.71 12.53
N ILE A 55 17.48 -20.91 13.52
CA ILE A 55 17.36 -20.09 14.74
C ILE A 55 17.91 -20.81 15.96
N THR A 56 18.17 -22.11 15.85
CA THR A 56 18.75 -22.94 16.90
C THR A 56 20.25 -22.71 17.05
N ASN A 57 20.94 -22.32 15.97
CA ASN A 57 22.39 -22.08 15.95
C ASN A 57 22.76 -20.68 15.47
N VAL A 58 22.14 -19.64 16.04
CA VAL A 58 22.53 -18.26 15.74
C VAL A 58 23.88 -17.94 16.39
N ASP A 59 24.95 -18.01 15.60
CA ASP A 59 26.29 -17.56 15.99
C ASP A 59 26.33 -16.03 16.08
N ARG A 60 26.08 -15.51 17.28
CA ARG A 60 26.04 -14.07 17.58
C ARG A 60 27.37 -13.37 17.27
N SER A 61 28.50 -14.08 17.27
CA SER A 61 29.82 -13.49 17.01
C SER A 61 30.01 -13.06 15.56
N LYS A 62 29.26 -13.66 14.62
CA LYS A 62 29.35 -13.38 13.18
C LYS A 62 28.42 -12.27 12.71
N ILE A 63 27.50 -11.81 13.56
CA ILE A 63 26.47 -10.85 13.19
C ILE A 63 26.83 -9.48 13.74
N LYS A 64 27.19 -8.55 12.85
CA LYS A 64 27.43 -7.15 13.24
C LYS A 64 26.09 -6.42 13.41
N PRO A 65 25.81 -5.81 14.57
CA PRO A 65 24.63 -4.97 14.77
C PRO A 65 24.54 -3.86 13.71
N ARG A 66 23.32 -3.60 13.23
CA ARG A 66 23.05 -2.54 12.26
C ARG A 66 21.72 -1.86 12.51
N LYS A 67 21.55 -0.66 11.94
CA LYS A 67 20.27 0.03 11.93
C LYS A 67 19.23 -0.81 11.18
N LEU A 68 18.07 -0.98 11.81
CA LEU A 68 16.91 -1.64 11.23
C LEU A 68 16.07 -0.63 10.46
N SER A 69 15.53 -1.06 9.32
CA SER A 69 14.55 -0.29 8.53
C SER A 69 13.17 -0.32 9.19
N SER A 70 12.32 0.62 8.79
CA SER A 70 10.92 0.64 9.24
C SER A 70 10.13 -0.64 8.91
N ILE A 71 10.41 -1.28 7.76
CA ILE A 71 9.83 -2.59 7.40
C ILE A 71 10.26 -3.66 8.40
N GLU A 72 11.56 -3.72 8.73
CA GLU A 72 12.10 -4.70 9.68
C GLU A 72 11.55 -4.48 11.08
N LEU A 73 11.36 -3.24 11.53
CA LEU A 73 10.73 -2.95 12.82
C LEU A 73 9.26 -3.41 12.85
N ASN A 74 8.51 -3.25 11.76
CA ASN A 74 7.16 -3.80 11.65
C ASN A 74 7.19 -5.34 11.66
N PHE A 75 8.19 -5.97 11.03
CA PHE A 75 8.37 -7.42 11.06
C PHE A 75 8.75 -7.92 12.45
N LEU A 76 9.62 -7.22 13.19
CA LEU A 76 9.94 -7.49 14.59
C LEU A 76 8.67 -7.50 15.46
N LYS A 77 7.82 -6.48 15.29
CA LYS A 77 6.50 -6.41 15.95
C LYS A 77 5.61 -7.61 15.59
N TYR A 78 5.64 -8.05 14.33
CA TYR A 78 4.84 -9.18 13.84
C TYR A 78 5.28 -10.54 14.42
N LEU A 79 6.58 -10.71 14.70
CA LEU A 79 7.12 -11.95 15.24
C LEU A 79 6.77 -12.20 16.71
N ASN A 80 6.38 -11.16 17.46
CA ASN A 80 6.05 -11.31 18.87
C ASN A 80 4.96 -12.38 19.07
N ASN A 81 5.21 -13.33 19.97
CA ASN A 81 4.37 -14.48 20.31
C ASN A 81 4.16 -15.50 19.16
N ARG A 82 4.99 -15.49 18.12
CA ARG A 82 4.98 -16.55 17.09
C ARG A 82 5.73 -17.79 17.59
N ASN A 83 5.19 -18.96 17.26
CA ASN A 83 5.84 -20.24 17.53
C ASN A 83 7.13 -20.34 16.68
N VAL A 84 8.21 -20.77 17.30
CA VAL A 84 9.56 -20.90 16.73
C VAL A 84 9.66 -22.18 15.90
N ASP A 85 9.18 -23.30 16.43
CA ASP A 85 9.31 -24.63 15.83
C ASP A 85 8.36 -24.80 14.62
N ASN A 86 7.20 -24.13 14.65
CA ASN A 86 6.22 -24.07 13.57
C ASN A 86 5.94 -22.61 13.19
N LEU A 87 6.97 -21.93 12.69
CA LEU A 87 6.90 -20.52 12.33
C LEU A 87 6.02 -20.29 11.09
N VAL A 88 4.80 -19.80 11.32
CA VAL A 88 3.89 -19.33 10.27
C VAL A 88 4.05 -17.82 10.07
N VAL A 89 4.53 -17.41 8.89
CA VAL A 89 4.65 -16.01 8.49
C VAL A 89 3.71 -15.72 7.33
N ALA A 90 2.98 -14.62 7.37
CA ALA A 90 2.10 -14.23 6.27
C ALA A 90 2.90 -13.96 4.97
N GLY A 91 2.41 -14.46 3.84
CA GLY A 91 3.12 -14.40 2.55
C GLY A 91 3.52 -12.99 2.10
N TYR A 92 2.77 -11.95 2.47
CA TYR A 92 3.10 -10.57 2.11
C TYR A 92 4.48 -10.11 2.63
N TRP A 93 4.96 -10.65 3.76
CA TRP A 93 6.33 -10.39 4.24
C TRP A 93 7.40 -10.87 3.27
N THR A 94 7.12 -11.95 2.53
CA THR A 94 7.96 -12.43 1.43
C THR A 94 7.69 -11.67 0.15
N HIS A 95 6.43 -11.58 -0.27
CA HIS A 95 6.10 -11.15 -1.64
C HIS A 95 6.13 -9.64 -1.83
N GLU A 96 5.66 -8.88 -0.83
CA GLU A 96 5.57 -7.42 -0.93
C GLU A 96 6.77 -6.71 -0.30
N TYR A 97 7.29 -7.26 0.80
CA TYR A 97 8.37 -6.63 1.57
C TYR A 97 9.73 -7.29 1.35
N ASN A 98 9.76 -8.44 0.68
CA ASN A 98 10.97 -9.20 0.39
C ASN A 98 11.91 -9.39 1.60
N ILE A 99 11.34 -9.60 2.79
CA ILE A 99 12.16 -9.81 3.99
C ILE A 99 13.03 -11.05 3.80
N ASN A 100 14.29 -10.93 4.21
CA ASN A 100 15.22 -12.04 4.32
C ASN A 100 15.19 -12.57 5.76
N TYR A 101 14.31 -13.52 6.04
CA TYR A 101 14.12 -14.04 7.40
C TYR A 101 15.41 -14.57 8.03
N LYS A 102 16.24 -15.25 7.22
CA LYS A 102 17.54 -15.82 7.62
C LYS A 102 18.52 -14.77 8.10
N GLU A 103 18.44 -13.53 7.61
CA GLU A 103 19.31 -12.44 8.07
C GLU A 103 18.66 -11.60 9.16
N VAL A 104 17.37 -11.33 9.02
CA VAL A 104 16.66 -10.35 9.84
C VAL A 104 16.32 -10.89 11.24
N ILE A 105 15.89 -12.16 11.36
CA ILE A 105 15.58 -12.75 12.66
C ILE A 105 16.85 -12.85 13.53
N PRO A 106 17.99 -13.37 13.03
CA PRO A 106 19.23 -13.37 13.80
C PRO A 106 19.71 -11.97 14.18
N GLN A 107 19.50 -10.95 13.34
CA GLN A 107 19.78 -9.56 13.71
C GLN A 107 18.96 -9.10 14.92
N PHE A 108 17.67 -9.45 15.00
CA PHE A 108 16.84 -9.10 16.15
C PHE A 108 17.33 -9.76 17.44
N ILE A 109 17.72 -11.05 17.37
CA ILE A 109 18.26 -11.79 18.52
C ILE A 109 19.61 -11.23 18.94
N CYS A 110 20.53 -11.04 17.98
CA CYS A 110 21.87 -10.52 18.25
C CYS A 110 21.85 -9.11 18.84
N GLN A 111 20.91 -8.26 18.42
CA GLN A 111 20.76 -6.91 18.97
C GLN A 111 19.99 -6.88 20.29
N GLY A 112 19.55 -8.04 20.81
CA GLY A 112 18.80 -8.16 22.05
C GLY A 112 17.40 -7.56 21.97
N LEU A 113 16.76 -7.58 20.78
CA LEU A 113 15.41 -7.08 20.54
C LEU A 113 14.36 -8.19 20.61
N LEU A 114 14.76 -9.42 20.30
CA LEU A 114 13.91 -10.60 20.30
C LEU A 114 14.62 -11.73 21.03
N GLU A 115 13.88 -12.49 21.82
CA GLU A 115 14.36 -13.68 22.51
C GLU A 115 13.47 -14.88 22.21
N ILE A 116 13.98 -16.08 22.50
CA ILE A 116 13.25 -17.34 22.40
C ILE A 116 12.96 -17.80 23.82
N CYS A 117 11.69 -18.09 24.13
CA CYS A 117 11.25 -18.58 25.42
C CYS A 117 10.54 -19.93 25.27
N ASP A 118 10.64 -20.77 26.30
CA ASP A 118 10.01 -22.09 26.37
C ASP A 118 8.53 -22.02 26.83
N SER A 119 7.93 -20.82 26.85
CA SER A 119 6.53 -20.64 27.23
C SER A 119 5.84 -19.53 26.44
N ARG A 120 4.58 -19.78 26.09
CA ARG A 120 3.72 -18.81 25.41
C ARG A 120 3.30 -17.72 26.41
N ASP A 121 3.33 -16.45 26.03
CA ASP A 121 2.83 -15.37 26.90
C ASP A 121 1.29 -15.44 26.97
N LEU A 122 0.71 -15.30 28.17
CA LEU A 122 -0.74 -15.16 28.38
C LEU A 122 -1.36 -14.07 27.49
N SER A 123 -0.59 -13.02 27.16
CA SER A 123 -1.02 -11.96 26.24
C SER A 123 -1.38 -12.44 24.83
N SER A 124 -0.88 -13.62 24.43
CA SER A 124 -1.14 -14.23 23.13
C SER A 124 -2.42 -15.06 23.06
N LEU A 125 -2.92 -15.56 24.20
CA LEU A 125 -4.11 -16.43 24.27
C LEU A 125 -5.38 -15.65 23.90
N LYS A 126 -6.37 -16.31 23.30
CA LYS A 126 -7.70 -15.72 23.06
C LYS A 126 -8.41 -15.49 24.39
N VAL A 127 -9.37 -14.57 24.39
CA VAL A 127 -10.20 -14.29 25.58
C VAL A 127 -10.92 -15.54 26.07
N VAL A 128 -11.33 -16.44 25.16
CA VAL A 128 -11.94 -17.73 25.50
C VAL A 128 -10.96 -18.61 26.28
N GLU A 129 -9.76 -18.83 25.74
CA GLU A 129 -8.71 -19.62 26.41
C GLU A 129 -8.36 -19.06 27.81
N LEU A 130 -8.28 -17.73 27.96
CA LEU A 130 -8.06 -17.09 29.27
C LEU A 130 -9.21 -17.34 30.24
N LYS A 131 -10.46 -17.33 29.76
CA LYS A 131 -11.64 -17.62 30.58
C LYS A 131 -11.71 -19.10 30.97
N ASP A 132 -11.24 -20.00 30.12
CA ASP A 132 -11.17 -21.43 30.40
C ASP A 132 -10.12 -21.71 31.47
N ILE A 133 -8.96 -21.05 31.44
CA ILE A 133 -7.96 -21.11 32.53
C ILE A 133 -8.58 -20.61 33.84
N LEU A 134 -9.24 -19.44 33.84
CA LEU A 134 -9.87 -18.92 35.07
C LEU A 134 -10.98 -19.83 35.62
N LEU A 135 -11.68 -20.57 34.75
CA LEU A 135 -12.74 -21.50 35.14
C LEU A 135 -12.21 -22.63 36.01
N THR A 136 -10.96 -23.10 35.79
CA THR A 136 -10.41 -24.24 36.54
C THR A 136 -10.24 -23.96 38.02
N LYS A 137 -10.07 -22.68 38.40
CA LYS A 137 -10.07 -22.21 39.79
C LYS A 137 -11.37 -21.49 40.19
N ASN A 138 -12.44 -21.62 39.40
CA ASN A 138 -13.73 -20.94 39.61
C ASN A 138 -13.61 -19.41 39.79
N LEU A 139 -12.63 -18.79 39.12
CA LEU A 139 -12.40 -17.35 39.21
C LEU A 139 -13.34 -16.56 38.29
N PRO A 140 -13.62 -15.28 38.61
CA PRO A 140 -14.43 -14.42 37.75
C PRO A 140 -13.89 -14.34 36.31
N ARG A 141 -14.77 -14.53 35.33
CA ARG A 141 -14.46 -14.54 33.88
C ARG A 141 -14.86 -13.26 33.15
N SER A 142 -15.33 -12.26 33.88
CA SER A 142 -15.68 -10.94 33.36
C SER A 142 -14.45 -10.03 33.24
N GLY A 143 -14.51 -9.06 32.33
CA GLY A 143 -13.47 -8.03 32.16
C GLY A 143 -12.79 -8.01 30.80
N LYS A 144 -11.91 -7.01 30.61
CA LYS A 144 -11.06 -6.87 29.42
C LYS A 144 -9.90 -7.87 29.47
N LYS A 145 -9.29 -8.15 28.31
CA LYS A 145 -8.20 -9.15 28.18
C LYS A 145 -7.07 -8.96 29.20
N ASN A 146 -6.64 -7.73 29.44
CA ASN A 146 -5.56 -7.44 30.40
C ASN A 146 -5.97 -7.73 31.85
N GLU A 147 -7.23 -7.49 32.20
CA GLU A 147 -7.76 -7.81 33.55
C GLU A 147 -7.81 -9.33 33.76
N LEU A 148 -8.20 -10.10 32.72
CA LEU A 148 -8.16 -11.56 32.77
C LEU A 148 -6.73 -12.08 32.94
N ILE A 149 -5.77 -11.53 32.18
CA ILE A 149 -4.35 -11.91 32.28
C ILE A 149 -3.80 -11.60 33.67
N GLN A 150 -4.10 -10.42 34.21
CA GLN A 150 -3.64 -10.02 35.53
C GLN A 150 -4.20 -10.95 36.60
N ARG A 151 -5.50 -11.28 36.52
CA ARG A 151 -6.15 -12.22 37.44
C ARG A 151 -5.51 -13.62 37.38
N ILE A 152 -5.15 -14.09 36.18
CA ILE A 152 -4.43 -15.35 36.03
C ILE A 152 -3.06 -15.26 36.71
N ARG A 153 -2.29 -14.19 36.50
CA ARG A 153 -0.96 -14.03 37.12
C ARG A 153 -0.99 -13.94 38.64
N GLU A 154 -2.07 -13.40 39.21
CA GLU A 154 -2.25 -13.27 40.65
C GLU A 154 -2.69 -14.58 41.32
N ASN A 155 -3.31 -15.50 40.57
CA ASN A 155 -3.96 -16.70 41.13
C ASN A 155 -3.36 -18.02 40.65
N PHE A 156 -2.44 -18.01 39.68
CA PHE A 156 -1.78 -19.20 39.15
C PHE A 156 -0.27 -19.10 39.31
N SER A 157 0.37 -20.18 39.73
CA SER A 157 1.83 -20.30 39.68
C SER A 157 2.32 -20.54 38.24
N PRO A 158 3.59 -20.24 37.92
CA PRO A 158 4.17 -20.57 36.62
C PRO A 158 4.01 -22.07 36.25
N ASP A 159 4.14 -22.96 37.24
CA ASP A 159 4.03 -24.41 37.05
C ASP A 159 2.58 -24.87 36.81
N GLU A 160 1.60 -24.18 37.41
CA GLU A 160 0.19 -24.44 37.10
C GLU A 160 -0.17 -23.97 35.70
N LEU A 161 0.56 -23.00 35.15
CA LEU A 161 0.30 -22.48 33.81
C LEU A 161 0.90 -23.36 32.72
N THR A 162 1.98 -24.10 33.01
CA THR A 162 2.62 -25.00 32.03
C THR A 162 1.66 -26.02 31.44
N GLN A 163 0.71 -26.56 32.21
CA GLN A 163 -0.27 -27.55 31.71
C GLN A 163 -1.22 -27.01 30.61
N TYR A 164 -1.38 -25.69 30.52
CA TYR A 164 -2.23 -25.04 29.51
C TYR A 164 -1.43 -24.65 28.25
N PHE A 165 -0.12 -24.79 28.31
CA PHE A 165 0.76 -24.63 27.17
C PHE A 165 1.18 -26.01 26.69
N LYS A 166 1.39 -26.17 25.39
CA LYS A 166 1.99 -27.41 24.91
C LYS A 166 3.43 -27.48 25.39
N ASP A 167 3.78 -28.55 26.08
CA ASP A 167 5.15 -28.80 26.51
C ASP A 167 6.12 -28.72 25.33
N ASN A 168 7.29 -28.12 25.57
CA ASN A 168 8.43 -27.99 24.64
C ASN A 168 8.25 -27.10 23.39
N GLU A 169 7.16 -26.32 23.26
CA GLU A 169 7.06 -25.34 22.16
C GLU A 169 7.77 -24.02 22.50
N LYS A 170 8.64 -23.57 21.58
CA LYS A 170 9.37 -22.32 21.71
C LYS A 170 8.63 -21.15 21.07
N TYR A 171 8.79 -19.96 21.64
CA TYR A 171 8.12 -18.76 21.17
C TYR A 171 9.06 -17.56 21.08
N TYR A 172 8.88 -16.75 20.05
CA TYR A 172 9.50 -15.44 19.96
C TYR A 172 8.85 -14.46 20.92
N ARG A 173 9.66 -13.71 21.66
CA ARG A 173 9.20 -12.68 22.58
C ARG A 173 10.01 -11.40 22.42
N LEU A 174 9.35 -10.26 22.46
CA LEU A 174 10.04 -8.97 22.50
C LEU A 174 10.66 -8.74 23.87
N THR A 175 11.96 -8.46 23.88
CA THR A 175 12.68 -7.98 25.07
C THR A 175 12.21 -6.56 25.43
N PRO A 176 12.56 -6.01 26.62
CA PRO A 176 12.30 -4.60 26.93
C PRO A 176 12.86 -3.64 25.86
N LYS A 177 14.06 -3.93 25.36
CA LYS A 177 14.70 -3.17 24.26
C LYS A 177 13.91 -3.30 22.95
N GLY A 178 13.42 -4.50 22.64
CA GLY A 178 12.57 -4.76 21.47
C GLY A 178 11.24 -3.99 21.53
N LYS A 179 10.59 -3.98 22.70
CA LYS A 179 9.36 -3.21 22.94
C LYS A 179 9.59 -1.72 22.74
N GLU A 180 10.69 -1.18 23.26
CA GLU A 180 11.04 0.23 23.06
C GLU A 180 11.33 0.53 21.58
N ALA A 181 12.03 -0.36 20.87
CA ALA A 181 12.34 -0.19 19.45
C ALA A 181 11.09 -0.10 18.56
N ILE A 182 9.98 -0.77 18.92
CA ILE A 182 8.74 -0.77 18.14
C ILE A 182 7.69 0.23 18.64
N LYS A 183 7.93 0.90 19.78
CA LYS A 183 6.95 1.77 20.44
C LYS A 183 6.50 2.93 19.54
N ASN A 184 7.43 3.49 18.77
CA ASN A 184 7.23 4.68 17.96
C ASN A 184 7.16 4.38 16.45
N ILE A 185 6.73 3.18 16.05
CA ILE A 185 6.49 2.88 14.63
C ILE A 185 5.37 3.79 14.12
N LYS A 186 5.73 4.71 13.23
CA LYS A 186 4.81 5.70 12.70
C LYS A 186 3.82 5.10 11.68
N PRO A 187 2.60 5.66 11.56
CA PRO A 187 1.62 5.24 10.56
C PRO A 187 2.14 5.36 9.11
N SER A 188 2.17 4.26 8.35
CA SER A 188 2.69 4.24 6.97
C SER A 188 1.67 3.71 5.96
N ALA A 189 1.80 4.12 4.70
CA ALA A 189 1.05 3.58 3.56
C ALA A 189 1.62 2.25 3.06
N THR A 190 2.95 2.09 3.15
CA THR A 190 3.74 1.00 2.57
C THR A 190 4.54 0.22 3.60
N MET A 191 4.57 0.62 4.87
CA MET A 191 5.53 0.19 5.90
C MET A 191 6.99 0.58 5.64
N ASN A 192 7.27 1.31 4.54
CA ASN A 192 8.59 1.81 4.18
C ASN A 192 8.63 3.34 4.35
N LEU A 193 8.81 3.78 5.60
CA LEU A 193 8.86 5.20 5.95
C LEU A 193 9.98 5.92 5.19
N GLU A 194 11.13 5.27 5.02
CA GLU A 194 12.30 5.82 4.35
C GLU A 194 12.03 6.11 2.87
N LEU A 195 11.32 5.21 2.18
CA LEU A 195 10.91 5.40 0.79
C LEU A 195 9.87 6.52 0.67
N GLU A 196 8.82 6.48 1.51
CA GLU A 196 7.76 7.47 1.52
C GLU A 196 8.31 8.88 1.73
N ASP A 197 9.10 9.08 2.78
CA ASP A 197 9.61 10.40 3.16
C ASP A 197 10.56 10.96 2.10
N LYS A 198 11.38 10.08 1.52
CA LYS A 198 12.32 10.47 0.46
C LYS A 198 11.59 10.84 -0.82
N CYS A 199 10.61 10.05 -1.25
CA CYS A 199 9.86 10.33 -2.47
C CYS A 199 8.95 11.56 -2.30
N TYR A 200 8.32 11.72 -1.15
CA TYR A 200 7.51 12.89 -0.84
C TYR A 200 8.32 14.20 -0.92
N LYS A 201 9.53 14.22 -0.34
CA LYS A 201 10.44 15.38 -0.43
C LYS A 201 10.85 15.68 -1.86
N LEU A 202 11.12 14.66 -2.67
CA LEU A 202 11.45 14.83 -4.09
C LEU A 202 10.27 15.42 -4.87
N ILE A 203 9.06 14.92 -4.64
CA ILE A 203 7.83 15.41 -5.27
C ILE A 203 7.59 16.88 -4.90
N LEU A 204 7.71 17.26 -3.63
CA LEU A 204 7.60 18.67 -3.20
C LEU A 204 8.62 19.59 -3.88
N ALA A 205 9.80 19.07 -4.19
CA ALA A 205 10.86 19.76 -4.92
C ALA A 205 10.69 19.71 -6.46
N GLY A 206 9.59 19.15 -6.98
CA GLY A 206 9.35 19.00 -8.42
C GLY A 206 10.19 17.90 -9.10
N LYS A 207 10.90 17.07 -8.33
CA LYS A 207 11.80 16.01 -8.81
C LYS A 207 11.05 14.69 -9.03
N PHE A 208 9.97 14.74 -9.82
CA PHE A 208 9.06 13.60 -10.01
C PHE A 208 9.74 12.36 -10.60
N ASN A 209 10.62 12.54 -11.59
CA ASN A 209 11.34 11.42 -12.19
C ASN A 209 12.28 10.71 -11.21
N GLU A 210 12.95 11.48 -10.34
CA GLU A 210 13.81 10.90 -9.29
C GLU A 210 12.99 10.11 -8.26
N ALA A 211 11.81 10.61 -7.88
CA ALA A 211 10.88 9.90 -7.00
C ALA A 211 10.40 8.60 -7.64
N TYR A 212 9.92 8.68 -8.89
CA TYR A 212 9.44 7.53 -9.65
C TYR A 212 10.52 6.45 -9.81
N LYS A 213 11.76 6.82 -10.17
CA LYS A 213 12.86 5.86 -10.29
C LYS A 213 13.19 5.16 -8.96
N LYS A 214 13.03 5.83 -7.82
CA LYS A 214 13.22 5.18 -6.50
C LYS A 214 12.14 4.16 -6.21
N ILE A 215 10.89 4.49 -6.50
CA ILE A 215 9.75 3.57 -6.38
C ILE A 215 9.95 2.38 -7.32
N ALA A 216 10.28 2.64 -8.59
CA ALA A 216 10.53 1.59 -9.56
C ALA A 216 11.68 0.66 -9.17
N LYS A 217 12.78 1.20 -8.64
CA LYS A 217 13.87 0.39 -8.09
C LYS A 217 13.38 -0.48 -6.93
N TYR A 218 12.61 0.06 -6.00
CA TYR A 218 12.04 -0.69 -4.89
C TYR A 218 11.09 -1.80 -5.36
N GLU A 219 10.14 -1.50 -6.25
CA GLU A 219 9.21 -2.48 -6.81
C GLU A 219 9.94 -3.59 -7.58
N SER A 220 10.99 -3.25 -8.35
CA SER A 220 11.78 -4.22 -9.13
C SER A 220 12.49 -5.28 -8.29
N GLN A 221 12.68 -5.03 -6.99
CA GLN A 221 13.32 -5.92 -6.04
C GLN A 221 12.34 -6.90 -5.38
N LYS A 222 11.04 -6.73 -5.58
CA LYS A 222 10.03 -7.58 -4.96
C LYS A 222 9.85 -8.88 -5.76
N PRO A 223 9.58 -10.01 -5.09
CA PRO A 223 9.17 -11.24 -5.76
C PRO A 223 7.89 -11.05 -6.57
N ILE A 224 6.90 -10.33 -6.01
CA ILE A 224 5.68 -9.95 -6.71
C ILE A 224 5.68 -8.44 -6.91
N GLN A 225 5.77 -8.03 -8.16
CA GLN A 225 5.72 -6.63 -8.54
C GLN A 225 4.26 -6.18 -8.71
N ARG A 226 3.94 -4.98 -8.24
CA ARG A 226 2.60 -4.38 -8.38
C ARG A 226 2.38 -3.83 -9.79
N GLY A 227 1.14 -3.55 -10.18
CA GLY A 227 0.83 -2.92 -11.47
C GLY A 227 0.86 -3.90 -12.64
N LEU A 228 -0.29 -4.06 -13.29
CA LEU A 228 -0.41 -4.91 -14.47
C LEU A 228 0.34 -4.28 -15.65
N GLY A 229 1.12 -5.08 -16.36
CA GLY A 229 1.87 -4.63 -17.55
C GLY A 229 3.09 -3.75 -17.28
N ILE A 230 3.45 -3.49 -16.01
CA ILE A 230 4.61 -2.64 -15.69
C ILE A 230 5.87 -3.49 -15.51
N ASP A 231 6.87 -3.26 -16.36
CA ASP A 231 8.23 -3.75 -16.13
C ASP A 231 8.99 -2.74 -15.26
N TRP A 232 9.07 -3.01 -13.95
CA TRP A 232 9.71 -2.08 -13.02
C TRP A 232 11.22 -1.96 -13.18
N ARG A 233 11.88 -2.98 -13.75
CA ARG A 233 13.32 -2.88 -14.06
C ARG A 233 13.54 -1.88 -15.17
N LYS A 234 12.74 -1.95 -16.24
CA LYS A 234 12.75 -0.94 -17.31
C LYS A 234 12.31 0.43 -16.79
N ALA A 235 11.27 0.50 -15.97
CA ALA A 235 10.80 1.76 -15.39
C ALA A 235 11.87 2.44 -14.51
N ALA A 236 12.69 1.67 -13.78
CA ALA A 236 13.79 2.22 -12.99
C ALA A 236 14.89 2.87 -13.87
N ILE A 237 15.08 2.37 -15.09
CA ILE A 237 16.05 2.88 -16.07
C ILE A 237 15.44 4.08 -16.82
N ASN A 238 14.30 3.87 -17.46
CA ASN A 238 13.64 4.84 -18.34
C ASN A 238 13.09 6.03 -17.55
N GLY A 239 12.58 5.77 -16.35
CA GLY A 239 11.94 6.78 -15.53
C GLY A 239 10.49 7.05 -15.91
N LEU A 240 9.99 8.18 -15.44
CA LEU A 240 8.59 8.57 -15.55
C LEU A 240 8.24 8.96 -16.99
N HIS A 241 7.08 8.49 -17.47
CA HIS A 241 6.54 8.89 -18.76
C HIS A 241 6.33 10.41 -18.86
N LYS A 242 6.57 11.00 -20.04
CA LYS A 242 6.53 12.45 -20.24
C LYS A 242 5.16 13.04 -19.89
N LEU A 243 4.06 12.39 -20.28
CA LEU A 243 2.71 12.87 -19.96
C LEU A 243 2.41 12.82 -18.47
N ASN A 244 2.87 11.78 -17.77
CA ASN A 244 2.74 11.71 -16.32
C ASN A 244 3.55 12.82 -15.64
N ALA A 245 4.74 13.14 -16.17
CA ALA A 245 5.53 14.27 -15.67
C ALA A 245 4.80 15.61 -15.83
N ILE A 246 4.19 15.87 -16.99
CA ILE A 246 3.37 17.06 -17.23
C ILE A 246 2.18 17.09 -16.27
N ASN A 247 1.46 15.98 -16.14
CA ASN A 247 0.32 15.88 -15.24
C ASN A 247 0.72 16.18 -13.79
N TYR A 248 1.82 15.61 -13.30
CA TYR A 248 2.29 15.86 -11.93
C TYR A 248 2.80 17.28 -11.71
N ILE A 249 3.42 17.93 -12.71
CA ILE A 249 3.80 19.34 -12.63
C ILE A 249 2.54 20.20 -12.45
N ASP A 250 1.54 20.02 -13.31
CA ASP A 250 0.31 20.79 -13.24
C ASP A 250 -0.45 20.51 -11.94
N HIS A 251 -0.51 19.24 -11.54
CA HIS A 251 -1.22 18.81 -10.34
C HIS A 251 -0.55 19.30 -9.05
N LEU A 252 0.79 19.33 -8.98
CA LEU A 252 1.48 19.88 -7.82
C LEU A 252 1.12 21.37 -7.60
N ASN A 253 0.91 22.11 -8.69
CA ASN A 253 0.53 23.52 -8.68
C ASN A 253 -0.99 23.76 -8.74
N LEU A 254 -1.81 22.70 -8.68
CA LEU A 254 -3.25 22.80 -8.75
C LEU A 254 -3.80 23.50 -7.49
N THR A 255 -4.53 24.59 -7.72
CA THR A 255 -5.37 25.24 -6.71
C THR A 255 -6.78 24.70 -6.81
N GLN A 256 -7.32 24.30 -5.67
CA GLN A 256 -8.66 23.81 -5.43
C GLN A 256 -9.24 24.56 -4.25
N ASP A 257 -10.57 24.69 -4.24
CA ASP A 257 -11.31 25.14 -3.07
C ASP A 257 -11.22 24.06 -1.99
N LEU A 258 -10.49 24.36 -0.92
CA LEU A 258 -10.25 23.45 0.20
C LEU A 258 -10.76 24.11 1.48
N PRO A 259 -11.22 23.31 2.47
CA PRO A 259 -11.51 23.81 3.80
C PRO A 259 -10.35 24.64 4.35
N VAL A 260 -10.67 25.74 5.06
CA VAL A 260 -9.68 26.71 5.56
C VAL A 260 -8.53 26.05 6.33
N SER A 261 -8.81 25.00 7.10
CA SER A 261 -7.81 24.23 7.85
C SER A 261 -6.77 23.53 6.96
N LEU A 262 -7.15 23.18 5.73
CA LEU A 262 -6.33 22.45 4.76
C LEU A 262 -5.76 23.34 3.65
N LEU A 263 -6.27 24.56 3.48
CA LEU A 263 -5.84 25.48 2.42
C LEU A 263 -4.33 25.75 2.46
N LYS A 264 -3.77 25.98 3.66
CA LYS A 264 -2.33 26.16 3.88
C LYS A 264 -1.47 24.91 3.59
N HIS A 265 -2.12 23.76 3.39
CA HIS A 265 -1.49 22.47 3.12
C HIS A 265 -1.79 21.94 1.71
N GLN A 266 -2.34 22.76 0.82
CA GLN A 266 -2.72 22.35 -0.54
C GLN A 266 -1.59 21.67 -1.31
N LYS A 267 -0.40 22.29 -1.34
CA LYS A 267 0.76 21.71 -2.05
C LYS A 267 1.20 20.38 -1.45
N GLN A 268 1.09 20.23 -0.13
CA GLN A 268 1.38 19.00 0.60
C GLN A 268 0.36 17.90 0.27
N ILE A 269 -0.93 18.26 0.15
CA ILE A 269 -2.00 17.33 -0.28
C ILE A 269 -1.73 16.88 -1.72
N ASN A 270 -1.48 17.81 -2.64
CA ASN A 270 -1.16 17.50 -4.04
C ASN A 270 0.07 16.56 -4.13
N ALA A 271 1.12 16.82 -3.36
CA ALA A 271 2.31 15.96 -3.31
C ALA A 271 2.01 14.56 -2.74
N ALA A 272 1.16 14.46 -1.71
CA ALA A 272 0.75 13.18 -1.14
C ALA A 272 -0.09 12.36 -2.13
N VAL A 273 -0.96 13.01 -2.90
CA VAL A 273 -1.78 12.40 -3.95
C VAL A 273 -0.91 11.89 -5.10
N ILE A 274 0.06 12.67 -5.58
CA ILE A 274 1.04 12.23 -6.58
C ILE A 274 1.83 11.01 -6.08
N LEU A 275 2.29 11.04 -4.83
CA LEU A 275 3.00 9.90 -4.24
C LEU A 275 2.09 8.67 -4.13
N GLY A 276 0.83 8.89 -3.75
CA GLY A 276 -0.20 7.85 -3.69
C GLY A 276 -0.42 7.16 -5.03
N ASP A 277 -0.51 7.95 -6.10
CA ASP A 277 -0.62 7.48 -7.48
C ASP A 277 0.61 6.67 -7.90
N MET A 278 1.83 7.19 -7.67
CA MET A 278 3.07 6.48 -7.99
C MET A 278 3.21 5.14 -7.24
N LEU A 279 2.70 5.06 -6.01
CA LEU A 279 2.76 3.86 -5.17
C LEU A 279 1.59 2.89 -5.39
N GLY A 280 0.53 3.33 -6.08
CA GLY A 280 -0.72 2.58 -6.26
C GLY A 280 -1.39 2.24 -4.93
N VAL A 281 -1.54 3.21 -4.02
CA VAL A 281 -2.15 3.00 -2.69
C VAL A 281 -3.50 3.69 -2.56
N SER A 282 -4.38 3.14 -1.71
CA SER A 282 -5.72 3.68 -1.47
C SER A 282 -5.72 5.05 -0.80
N TYR A 283 -6.86 5.76 -0.89
CA TYR A 283 -7.05 7.07 -0.26
C TYR A 283 -6.77 7.07 1.24
N ASP A 284 -7.21 6.04 1.98
CA ASP A 284 -6.90 5.91 3.42
C ASP A 284 -5.41 5.85 3.70
N LYS A 285 -4.65 5.16 2.85
CA LYS A 285 -3.19 5.07 2.98
C LYS A 285 -2.55 6.40 2.67
N ILE A 286 -3.05 7.14 1.69
CA ILE A 286 -2.60 8.52 1.40
C ILE A 286 -2.89 9.43 2.59
N CYS A 287 -4.10 9.39 3.17
CA CYS A 287 -4.46 10.17 4.37
C CYS A 287 -3.51 9.87 5.53
N LYS A 288 -3.30 8.58 5.81
CA LYS A 288 -2.41 8.11 6.88
C LYS A 288 -0.97 8.59 6.70
N MET A 289 -0.45 8.51 5.46
CA MET A 289 0.88 8.99 5.12
C MET A 289 0.97 10.52 5.25
N PHE A 290 -0.02 11.25 4.73
CA PHE A 290 -0.08 12.70 4.81
C PHE A 290 -0.07 13.17 6.27
N LEU A 291 -1.00 12.67 7.10
CA LEU A 291 -1.08 13.02 8.52
C LEU A 291 0.23 12.73 9.26
N ARG A 292 0.89 11.60 8.97
CA ARG A 292 2.20 11.28 9.54
C ARG A 292 3.25 12.32 9.16
N ILE A 293 3.35 12.68 7.88
CA ILE A 293 4.43 13.52 7.36
C ILE A 293 4.25 14.97 7.78
N THR A 294 3.02 15.47 7.75
CA THR A 294 2.72 16.88 8.06
C THR A 294 2.49 17.12 9.55
N ASN A 295 2.16 16.07 10.31
CA ASN A 295 1.87 16.14 11.75
C ASN A 295 0.82 17.21 12.10
N ILE A 296 -0.24 17.28 11.30
CA ILE A 296 -1.36 18.19 11.52
C ILE A 296 -2.53 17.47 12.17
N ASP A 297 -3.32 18.23 12.92
CA ASP A 297 -4.58 17.78 13.48
C ASP A 297 -5.74 18.33 12.64
N VAL A 298 -6.45 17.43 11.98
CA VAL A 298 -7.59 17.73 11.11
C VAL A 298 -8.60 16.60 11.18
N ASP A 299 -9.85 16.93 10.92
CA ASP A 299 -10.91 15.94 10.74
C ASP A 299 -10.55 14.97 9.59
N LYS A 300 -10.63 13.66 9.86
CA LYS A 300 -10.14 12.62 8.95
C LYS A 300 -11.08 12.43 7.77
N GLU A 301 -12.36 12.59 7.99
CA GLU A 301 -13.41 12.51 6.98
C GLU A 301 -13.28 13.68 6.01
N VAL A 302 -13.04 14.89 6.52
CA VAL A 302 -12.74 16.08 5.70
C VAL A 302 -11.47 15.89 4.88
N LEU A 303 -10.39 15.38 5.48
CA LEU A 303 -9.15 15.09 4.77
C LEU A 303 -9.34 14.02 3.69
N PHE A 304 -10.06 12.94 4.01
CA PHE A 304 -10.36 11.86 3.07
C PHE A 304 -11.10 12.41 1.85
N MET A 305 -12.10 13.25 2.07
CA MET A 305 -12.85 13.91 1.01
C MET A 305 -11.96 14.77 0.11
N CYS A 306 -11.07 15.55 0.70
CA CYS A 306 -10.11 16.36 -0.04
C CYS A 306 -9.16 15.49 -0.89
N ILE A 307 -8.57 14.44 -0.29
CA ILE A 307 -7.67 13.53 -1.00
C ILE A 307 -8.39 12.79 -2.13
N HIS A 308 -9.62 12.33 -1.90
CA HIS A 308 -10.43 11.65 -2.91
C HIS A 308 -10.70 12.55 -4.12
N THR A 309 -11.23 13.76 -3.90
CA THR A 309 -11.49 14.72 -4.99
C THR A 309 -10.21 15.09 -5.72
N ASN A 310 -9.14 15.37 -4.98
CA ASN A 310 -7.83 15.73 -5.52
C ASN A 310 -7.25 14.59 -6.39
N TYR A 311 -7.33 13.33 -5.94
CA TYR A 311 -6.91 12.18 -6.73
C TYR A 311 -7.75 12.02 -8.00
N ASN A 312 -9.05 12.25 -7.95
CA ASN A 312 -9.91 12.20 -9.14
C ASN A 312 -9.49 13.24 -10.19
N TYR A 313 -9.12 14.46 -9.79
CA TYR A 313 -8.54 15.44 -10.73
C TYR A 313 -7.27 14.90 -11.40
N LEU A 314 -6.35 14.31 -10.62
CA LEU A 314 -5.11 13.75 -11.14
C LEU A 314 -5.38 12.61 -12.14
N SER A 315 -6.25 11.67 -11.76
CA SER A 315 -6.59 10.49 -12.56
C SER A 315 -7.32 10.89 -13.85
N SER A 316 -8.38 11.70 -13.77
CA SER A 316 -9.10 12.14 -14.96
C SER A 316 -8.20 12.92 -15.92
N LYS A 317 -7.25 13.72 -15.41
CA LYS A 317 -6.28 14.41 -16.26
C LYS A 317 -5.40 13.45 -17.05
N LYS A 318 -5.05 12.32 -16.45
CA LYS A 318 -4.25 11.27 -17.10
C LYS A 318 -5.01 10.66 -18.27
N ASP A 319 -6.31 10.41 -18.11
CA ASP A 319 -7.17 9.91 -19.18
C ASP A 319 -7.26 10.92 -20.33
N LEU A 320 -7.48 12.21 -19.99
CA LEU A 320 -7.53 13.29 -20.99
C LEU A 320 -6.22 13.43 -21.77
N LEU A 321 -5.07 13.33 -21.09
CA LEU A 321 -3.76 13.36 -21.74
C LEU A 321 -3.53 12.15 -22.63
N SER A 322 -4.07 10.99 -22.27
CA SER A 322 -3.99 9.76 -23.08
C SER A 322 -4.81 9.92 -24.36
N TYR A 323 -6.04 10.45 -24.27
CA TYR A 323 -6.84 10.79 -25.46
C TYR A 323 -6.13 11.73 -26.43
N LEU A 324 -5.43 12.74 -25.90
CA LEU A 324 -4.65 13.65 -26.74
C LEU A 324 -3.44 12.98 -27.39
N GLU A 325 -2.81 12.03 -26.70
CA GLU A 325 -1.69 11.25 -27.24
C GLU A 325 -2.14 10.26 -28.31
N ASP A 326 -3.35 9.70 -28.15
CA ASP A 326 -3.95 8.74 -29.08
C ASP A 326 -4.69 9.42 -30.25
N GLY A 327 -4.78 10.75 -30.25
CA GLY A 327 -5.46 11.51 -31.31
C GLY A 327 -6.99 11.43 -31.27
N VAL A 328 -7.56 11.07 -30.13
CA VAL A 328 -9.00 11.05 -29.90
C VAL A 328 -9.52 12.50 -29.96
N GLU A 329 -10.53 12.74 -30.79
CA GLU A 329 -11.09 14.08 -30.98
C GLU A 329 -12.24 14.39 -30.00
N LYS A 330 -13.05 13.38 -29.69
CA LYS A 330 -14.24 13.48 -28.83
C LYS A 330 -14.24 12.36 -27.77
N TYR A 331 -14.84 12.65 -26.63
CA TYR A 331 -15.11 11.66 -25.59
C TYR A 331 -16.56 11.73 -25.16
N GLN A 332 -17.07 10.60 -24.66
CA GLN A 332 -18.39 10.48 -24.05
C GLN A 332 -18.25 10.35 -22.54
N ILE A 333 -19.15 10.99 -21.79
CA ILE A 333 -19.22 10.85 -20.34
C ILE A 333 -19.96 9.56 -19.98
N LEU A 334 -19.33 8.73 -19.14
CA LEU A 334 -19.98 7.58 -18.50
C LEU A 334 -20.18 7.87 -17.01
N THR A 335 -21.42 7.79 -16.56
CA THR A 335 -21.76 7.94 -15.14
C THR A 335 -21.88 6.56 -14.49
N ALA A 336 -21.71 6.49 -13.17
CA ALA A 336 -22.20 5.32 -12.44
C ALA A 336 -23.73 5.28 -12.59
N ASP A 337 -24.28 4.22 -13.16
CA ASP A 337 -25.72 4.09 -13.36
C ASP A 337 -26.36 3.40 -12.14
N ASP A 338 -26.42 4.13 -11.01
CA ASP A 338 -26.98 3.62 -9.76
C ASP A 338 -27.69 4.71 -8.94
N SER A 339 -28.38 4.29 -7.87
CA SER A 339 -29.18 5.17 -7.00
C SER A 339 -28.39 6.24 -6.23
N HIS A 340 -27.05 6.18 -6.23
CA HIS A 340 -26.18 7.15 -5.57
C HIS A 340 -25.67 8.21 -6.54
N THR A 341 -26.04 8.16 -7.82
CA THR A 341 -25.66 9.17 -8.80
C THR A 341 -26.46 10.45 -8.61
N CYS A 342 -25.75 11.53 -8.34
CA CYS A 342 -26.38 12.82 -8.09
C CYS A 342 -26.99 13.42 -9.38
N PRO A 343 -27.98 14.31 -9.27
CA PRO A 343 -28.64 14.91 -10.43
C PRO A 343 -27.67 15.63 -11.40
N LYS A 344 -26.59 16.22 -10.88
CA LYS A 344 -25.58 16.88 -11.72
C LYS A 344 -24.85 15.87 -12.61
N CYS A 345 -24.40 14.74 -12.04
CA CYS A 345 -23.75 13.67 -12.78
C CYS A 345 -24.72 13.00 -13.76
N ALA A 346 -25.95 12.68 -13.33
CA ALA A 346 -26.96 12.04 -14.19
C ALA A 346 -27.23 12.84 -15.48
N ARG A 347 -27.29 14.19 -15.38
CA ARG A 347 -27.46 15.07 -16.56
C ARG A 347 -26.25 15.07 -17.52
N MET A 348 -25.13 14.49 -17.12
CA MET A 348 -23.93 14.40 -17.96
C MET A 348 -23.84 13.06 -18.69
N HIS A 349 -24.64 12.06 -18.35
CA HIS A 349 -24.63 10.76 -19.00
C HIS A 349 -24.77 10.89 -20.52
N ASP A 350 -23.95 10.15 -21.27
CA ASP A 350 -23.90 10.11 -22.73
C ASP A 350 -23.60 11.43 -23.45
N LYS A 351 -23.31 12.51 -22.72
CA LYS A 351 -22.88 13.75 -23.38
C LYS A 351 -21.51 13.59 -24.00
N ILE A 352 -21.40 14.07 -25.23
CA ILE A 352 -20.18 14.04 -26.03
C ILE A 352 -19.57 15.44 -26.05
N PHE A 353 -18.26 15.51 -25.80
CA PHE A 353 -17.50 16.75 -25.83
C PHE A 353 -16.20 16.56 -26.59
N LYS A 354 -15.62 17.66 -27.09
CA LYS A 354 -14.30 17.63 -27.72
C LYS A 354 -13.22 17.55 -26.66
N VAL A 355 -12.23 16.69 -26.87
CA VAL A 355 -11.07 16.51 -25.98
C VAL A 355 -10.33 17.84 -25.74
N ARG A 356 -10.21 18.70 -26.77
CA ARG A 356 -9.51 19.99 -26.67
C ARG A 356 -10.28 21.08 -25.92
N GLU A 357 -11.58 20.91 -25.75
CA GLU A 357 -12.48 21.86 -25.06
C GLU A 357 -12.92 21.30 -23.69
N ALA A 358 -12.20 20.28 -23.19
CA ALA A 358 -12.46 19.67 -21.90
C ALA A 358 -12.20 20.65 -20.75
N GLU A 359 -13.21 20.86 -19.92
CA GLU A 359 -13.17 21.74 -18.76
C GLU A 359 -13.73 21.01 -17.53
N TYR A 360 -12.94 20.96 -16.47
CA TYR A 360 -13.31 20.28 -15.24
C TYR A 360 -14.59 20.84 -14.64
N GLY A 361 -15.49 19.96 -14.22
CA GLY A 361 -16.73 20.34 -13.56
C GLY A 361 -17.82 20.86 -14.49
N ILE A 362 -17.50 21.10 -15.77
CA ILE A 362 -18.42 21.56 -16.83
C ILE A 362 -18.60 20.49 -17.90
N SER A 363 -17.54 20.17 -18.65
CA SER A 363 -17.55 19.18 -19.73
C SER A 363 -16.73 17.94 -19.41
N PHE A 364 -15.93 17.94 -18.34
CA PHE A 364 -15.05 16.83 -17.95
C PHE A 364 -15.10 16.56 -16.43
N PRO A 365 -15.09 15.29 -15.97
CA PRO A 365 -15.15 14.96 -14.54
C PRO A 365 -13.84 15.31 -13.80
N PRO A 366 -13.88 15.59 -12.49
CA PRO A 366 -15.03 15.39 -11.59
C PRO A 366 -16.06 16.53 -11.65
N PHE A 367 -17.36 16.18 -11.57
CA PHE A 367 -18.47 17.13 -11.56
C PHE A 367 -18.96 17.53 -10.16
N CYS A 368 -18.66 16.73 -9.14
CA CYS A 368 -19.06 16.93 -7.75
C CYS A 368 -18.05 16.32 -6.77
N ASP A 369 -18.17 16.64 -5.49
CA ASP A 369 -17.43 15.98 -4.42
C ASP A 369 -17.90 14.52 -4.33
N LYS A 370 -17.01 13.55 -4.54
CA LYS A 370 -17.32 12.10 -4.78
C LYS A 370 -17.79 11.75 -6.19
N CYS A 371 -17.42 12.52 -7.21
CA CYS A 371 -17.72 12.13 -8.58
C CYS A 371 -17.15 10.73 -8.90
N ARG A 372 -18.00 9.85 -9.44
CA ARG A 372 -17.65 8.51 -9.94
C ARG A 372 -17.80 8.40 -11.45
N CYS A 373 -17.94 9.54 -12.13
CA CYS A 373 -18.02 9.58 -13.58
C CYS A 373 -16.63 9.34 -14.18
N THR A 374 -16.62 8.66 -15.31
CA THR A 374 -15.43 8.46 -16.15
C THR A 374 -15.77 8.91 -17.57
N THR A 375 -14.83 8.72 -18.48
CA THR A 375 -14.99 9.05 -19.90
C THR A 375 -14.53 7.87 -20.75
N VAL A 376 -15.04 7.79 -21.97
CA VAL A 376 -14.55 6.86 -22.99
C VAL A 376 -14.32 7.61 -24.30
N PRO A 377 -13.37 7.16 -25.15
CA PRO A 377 -13.20 7.75 -26.47
C PRO A 377 -14.48 7.56 -27.29
N TYR A 378 -14.84 8.59 -28.06
CA TYR A 378 -15.99 8.56 -28.96
C TYR A 378 -15.51 8.73 -30.40
N PHE A 379 -15.86 7.78 -31.26
CA PHE A 379 -15.59 7.80 -32.69
C PHE A 379 -16.93 7.86 -33.42
N GLU A 380 -17.08 8.78 -34.37
CA GLU A 380 -18.21 8.79 -35.29
C GLU A 380 -18.11 7.54 -36.18
N GLU A 381 -19.26 6.87 -36.41
CA GLU A 381 -19.34 5.65 -37.24
C GLU A 381 -18.90 5.85 -38.70
#